data_AF-A0A645IRQ2-F1
#
_entry.id   AF-A0A645IRQ2-F1
#
_cell.length_a   1.000
_cell.length_b   1.000
_cell.length_c   1.000
_cell.angle_alpha   90.00
_cell.angle_beta   90.00
_cell.angle_gamma   90.00
#
_symmetry.space_group_name_H-M   'P 1'
#
loop_
_entity.id
_entity.type
_entity.pdbx_description
1 polymer ?
#
loop_
_entity_poly.entity_id
_entity_poly.type
_entity_poly.pdbx_seq_one_letter_code
_entity_poly.pdbx_strand_id
1 'polypeptide(L)'
;MIEGLFAQDEFVNDFDTEGDRRGYYIPVVADKKPKNNKYDRIESMAGHFERLKVFFNIRNQNDPGMKNLEDQTLSFEKGSGANDDAPDALQSAIAELNKVTFVSSFDIITSPRSVFQKNRF
;
A
#
# COMPACT_ATOMS: atom_id res chain seq x y z
N MET A 1 9.40 -5.62 3.14
CA MET A 1 9.07 -6.82 3.94
C MET A 1 8.36 -7.81 3.04
N ILE A 2 8.55 -9.11 3.26
CA ILE A 2 7.85 -10.17 2.54
C ILE A 2 6.94 -10.94 3.52
N GLU A 3 5.87 -11.53 3.03
CA GLU A 3 5.00 -12.36 3.87
C GLU A 3 5.81 -13.47 4.55
N GLY A 4 5.55 -13.68 5.86
CA GLY A 4 6.40 -14.53 6.70
C GLY A 4 6.54 -15.97 6.21
N LEU A 5 5.53 -16.53 5.52
CA LEU A 5 5.60 -17.86 4.91
C LEU A 5 6.51 -17.91 3.68
N PHE A 6 6.70 -16.78 2.98
CA PHE A 6 7.64 -16.66 1.87
C PHE A 6 9.04 -16.27 2.32
N ALA A 7 9.25 -15.98 3.61
CA ALA A 7 10.58 -15.71 4.17
C ALA A 7 11.31 -16.98 4.62
N GLN A 8 10.88 -18.16 4.16
CA GLN A 8 11.55 -19.44 4.42
C GLN A 8 12.88 -19.52 3.64
N ASP A 9 13.82 -20.34 4.14
CA ASP A 9 15.23 -20.34 3.72
C ASP A 9 15.45 -20.46 2.20
N GLU A 10 14.63 -21.24 1.48
CA GLU A 10 14.78 -21.44 0.04
C GLU A 10 14.50 -20.15 -0.76
N PHE A 11 13.46 -19.40 -0.38
CA PHE A 11 13.06 -18.20 -1.13
C PHE A 11 13.98 -17.00 -0.85
N VAL A 12 14.56 -16.93 0.35
CA VAL A 12 15.55 -15.88 0.69
C VAL A 12 16.87 -16.13 -0.03
N ASN A 13 17.26 -17.39 -0.21
CA ASN A 13 18.49 -17.76 -0.92
C ASN A 13 18.50 -17.32 -2.39
N ASP A 14 17.34 -17.28 -3.04
CA ASP A 14 17.21 -16.77 -4.40
C ASP A 14 17.57 -15.27 -4.50
N PHE A 15 17.20 -14.47 -3.49
CA PHE A 15 17.58 -13.05 -3.44
C PHE A 15 19.08 -12.87 -3.22
N ASP A 16 19.69 -13.69 -2.37
CA ASP A 16 21.12 -13.65 -2.13
C ASP A 16 21.90 -14.07 -3.37
N THR A 17 21.45 -15.12 -4.07
CA THR A 17 22.02 -15.59 -5.34
C THR A 17 21.93 -14.52 -6.43
N GLU A 18 20.78 -13.85 -6.58
CA GLU A 18 20.67 -12.72 -7.51
C GLU A 18 21.50 -11.51 -7.06
N GLY A 19 21.67 -11.32 -5.75
CA GLY A 19 22.52 -10.30 -5.17
C GLY A 19 23.99 -10.50 -5.50
N ASP A 20 24.49 -11.73 -5.37
CA ASP A 20 25.83 -12.15 -5.78
C ASP A 20 26.06 -11.86 -7.28
N ARG A 21 25.05 -12.16 -8.11
CA ARG A 21 25.11 -11.95 -9.56
C ARG A 21 25.13 -10.47 -9.95
N ARG A 22 24.36 -9.61 -9.26
CA ARG A 22 24.17 -8.19 -9.61
C ARG A 22 25.09 -7.23 -8.86
N GLY A 23 25.74 -7.70 -7.80
CA GLY A 23 26.62 -6.90 -6.95
C GLY A 23 25.89 -5.98 -5.97
N TYR A 24 24.58 -6.16 -5.76
CA TYR A 24 23.82 -5.48 -4.73
C TYR A 24 22.70 -6.37 -4.20
N TYR A 25 22.49 -6.37 -2.88
CA TYR A 25 21.48 -7.19 -2.22
C TYR A 25 20.21 -6.39 -1.97
N ILE A 26 19.07 -7.05 -2.13
CA ILE A 26 17.79 -6.53 -1.68
C ILE A 26 17.58 -7.07 -0.26
N PRO A 27 17.60 -6.23 0.80
CA PRO A 27 17.36 -6.71 2.15
C PRO A 27 15.92 -7.18 2.30
N VAL A 28 15.73 -8.49 2.45
CA VAL A 28 14.42 -9.11 2.66
C VAL A 28 14.21 -9.36 4.15
N VAL A 29 13.06 -8.91 4.67
CA VAL A 29 12.68 -9.08 6.08
C VAL A 29 11.29 -9.67 6.14
N ALA A 30 11.11 -10.72 6.93
CA ALA A 30 9.81 -11.36 7.17
C ALA A 30 8.85 -10.42 7.91
N ASP A 31 7.63 -10.27 7.42
CA ASP A 31 6.55 -9.67 8.18
C ASP A 31 5.99 -10.68 9.18
N LYS A 32 6.30 -10.47 10.47
CA LYS A 32 5.88 -11.32 11.58
C LYS A 32 4.65 -10.76 12.32
N LYS A 33 4.07 -9.66 11.85
CA LYS A 33 2.94 -9.04 12.53
C LYS A 33 1.70 -9.93 12.41
N PRO A 34 0.95 -10.15 13.49
CA PRO A 34 -0.34 -10.80 13.39
C PRO A 34 -1.26 -9.93 12.52
N LYS A 35 -1.72 -10.47 11.40
CA LYS A 35 -2.70 -9.82 10.54
C LYS A 35 -4.07 -9.98 11.19
N ASN A 36 -4.78 -8.87 11.40
CA ASN A 36 -6.22 -8.88 11.68
C ASN A 36 -6.99 -9.47 10.49
N ASN A 37 -8.31 -9.64 10.63
CA ASN A 37 -9.18 -10.21 9.59
C ASN A 37 -8.86 -9.62 8.20
N LYS A 38 -8.50 -10.51 7.25
CA LYS A 38 -8.06 -10.14 5.90
C LYS A 38 -9.10 -9.31 5.17
N TYR A 39 -10.38 -9.67 5.34
CA TYR A 39 -11.48 -8.95 4.71
C TYR A 39 -11.54 -7.50 5.18
N ASP A 40 -11.61 -7.27 6.49
CA ASP A 40 -11.74 -5.94 7.07
C ASP A 40 -10.53 -5.05 6.72
N ARG A 41 -9.32 -5.64 6.65
CA ARG A 41 -8.12 -4.93 6.21
C ARG A 41 -8.25 -4.43 4.79
N ILE A 42 -8.60 -5.30 3.85
CA ILE A 42 -8.73 -4.94 2.43
C ILE A 42 -9.91 -3.98 2.23
N GLU A 43 -11.04 -4.19 2.90
CA GLU A 43 -12.19 -3.27 2.82
C GLU A 43 -11.83 -1.85 3.30
N SER A 44 -10.90 -1.73 4.27
CA SER A 44 -10.47 -0.43 4.78
C SER A 44 -9.85 0.51 3.73
N MET A 45 -9.33 -0.02 2.61
CA MET A 45 -8.79 0.83 1.53
C MET A 45 -9.87 1.47 0.64
N ALA A 46 -11.13 1.03 0.71
CA ALA A 46 -12.22 1.59 -0.10
C ALA A 46 -12.32 3.12 0.02
N GLY A 47 -12.17 3.64 1.24
CA GLY A 47 -12.20 5.08 1.51
C GLY A 47 -11.09 5.90 0.82
N HIS A 48 -10.00 5.27 0.37
CA HIS A 48 -8.98 5.93 -0.46
C HIS A 48 -9.42 6.04 -1.91
N PHE A 49 -10.09 5.02 -2.45
CA PHE A 49 -10.65 5.03 -3.80
C PHE A 49 -11.80 6.02 -3.93
N GLU A 50 -12.76 5.98 -3.00
CA GLU A 50 -13.92 6.90 -2.97
C GLU A 50 -13.50 8.38 -2.93
N ARG A 51 -12.35 8.67 -2.32
CA ARG A 51 -11.78 10.02 -2.20
C ARG A 51 -10.79 10.36 -3.31
N LEU A 52 -10.69 9.53 -4.35
CA LEU A 52 -9.79 9.71 -5.49
C LEU A 52 -8.31 9.89 -5.07
N LYS A 53 -7.85 9.08 -4.11
CA LYS A 53 -6.45 9.09 -3.63
C LYS A 53 -5.57 8.01 -4.26
N VAL A 54 -6.15 7.11 -5.04
CA VAL A 54 -5.44 6.01 -5.72
C VAL A 54 -5.54 6.22 -7.22
N PHE A 55 -4.41 6.11 -7.92
CA PHE A 55 -4.32 6.29 -9.37
C PHE A 55 -3.49 5.16 -9.97
N PHE A 56 -4.01 4.53 -11.03
CA PHE A 56 -3.23 3.60 -11.83
C PHE A 56 -2.60 4.32 -13.02
N ASN A 57 -1.37 3.95 -13.34
CA ASN A 57 -0.63 4.56 -14.44
C ASN A 57 -1.23 4.11 -15.78
N ILE A 58 -1.76 5.07 -16.56
CA ILE A 58 -2.38 4.81 -17.86
C ILE A 58 -1.46 4.08 -18.85
N ARG A 59 -0.14 4.23 -18.72
CA ARG A 59 0.84 3.52 -19.56
C ARG A 59 0.80 2.00 -19.33
N ASN A 60 0.30 1.56 -18.18
CA ASN A 60 0.21 0.16 -17.78
C ASN A 60 -1.21 -0.41 -17.97
N GLN A 61 -2.16 0.32 -18.57
CA GLN A 61 -3.55 -0.16 -18.72
C GLN A 61 -3.68 -1.49 -19.47
N ASN A 62 -2.72 -1.79 -20.36
CA ASN A 62 -2.71 -3.02 -21.14
C ASN A 62 -1.83 -4.12 -20.52
N ASP A 63 -1.11 -3.80 -19.45
CA ASP A 63 -0.30 -4.76 -18.73
C ASP A 63 -1.20 -5.83 -18.10
N PRO A 64 -0.91 -7.13 -18.30
CA PRO A 64 -1.71 -8.21 -17.72
C PRO A 64 -1.77 -8.17 -16.19
N GLY A 65 -0.69 -7.75 -15.52
CA GLY A 65 -0.65 -7.60 -14.07
C GLY A 65 -1.57 -6.49 -13.58
N MET A 66 -1.60 -5.36 -14.28
CA MET A 66 -2.52 -4.25 -13.97
C MET A 66 -3.98 -4.65 -14.16
N LYS A 67 -4.31 -5.34 -15.25
CA LYS A 67 -5.67 -5.85 -15.47
C LYS A 67 -6.10 -6.82 -14.37
N ASN A 68 -5.24 -7.76 -14.00
CA ASN A 68 -5.50 -8.69 -12.90
C ASN A 68 -5.68 -7.96 -11.55
N LEU A 69 -4.90 -6.92 -11.28
CA LEU A 69 -5.07 -6.08 -10.08
C LEU A 69 -6.45 -5.44 -10.06
N GLU A 70 -6.88 -4.85 -11.19
CA GLU A 70 -8.20 -4.24 -11.32
C GLU A 70 -9.32 -5.27 -11.15
N ASP A 71 -9.25 -6.40 -11.86
CA ASP A 71 -10.26 -7.46 -11.81
C ASP A 71 -10.42 -8.05 -10.40
N GLN A 72 -9.31 -8.34 -9.71
CA GLN A 72 -9.36 -8.85 -8.33
C GLN A 72 -9.88 -7.80 -7.35
N THR A 73 -9.49 -6.54 -7.52
CA THR A 73 -9.95 -5.45 -6.65
C THR A 73 -11.46 -5.20 -6.81
N LEU A 74 -11.97 -5.25 -8.04
CA LEU A 74 -13.39 -5.06 -8.34
C LEU A 74 -14.26 -6.26 -7.96
N SER A 75 -13.68 -7.46 -7.97
CA SER A 75 -14.36 -8.71 -7.61
C SER A 75 -14.28 -9.04 -6.11
N PHE A 76 -13.63 -8.17 -5.32
CA PHE A 76 -13.44 -8.38 -3.90
C PHE A 76 -14.72 -8.11 -3.12
N GLU A 77 -15.30 -9.16 -2.54
CA GLU A 77 -16.48 -9.08 -1.68
C GLU A 77 -16.48 -10.21 -0.64
N LYS A 78 -17.23 -10.03 0.44
CA LYS A 78 -17.24 -11.00 1.55
C LYS A 78 -17.89 -12.30 1.11
N GLY A 79 -17.14 -13.40 1.19
CA GLY A 79 -17.62 -14.72 0.79
C GLY A 79 -17.48 -15.03 -0.69
N SER A 80 -16.87 -14.12 -1.47
CA SER A 80 -16.44 -14.43 -2.84
C SER A 80 -15.29 -15.44 -2.84
N GLY A 81 -15.25 -16.27 -3.88
CA GLY A 81 -14.14 -17.17 -4.17
C GLY A 81 -13.11 -16.57 -5.12
N ALA A 82 -13.21 -15.26 -5.43
CA ALA A 82 -12.22 -14.56 -6.24
C ALA A 82 -10.87 -14.47 -5.51
N ASN A 83 -9.79 -14.46 -6.28
CA ASN A 83 -8.45 -14.27 -5.72
C ASN A 83 -8.34 -12.87 -5.09
N ASP A 84 -7.68 -12.81 -3.94
CA ASP A 84 -7.56 -11.59 -3.12
C ASP A 84 -6.09 -11.20 -2.85
N ASP A 85 -5.14 -11.82 -3.54
CA ASP A 85 -3.70 -11.55 -3.38
C ASP A 85 -3.34 -10.13 -3.80
N ALA A 86 -3.86 -9.69 -4.96
CA ALA A 86 -3.59 -8.34 -5.47
C ALA A 86 -4.17 -7.24 -4.56
N PRO A 87 -5.44 -7.32 -4.10
CA PRO A 87 -5.95 -6.34 -3.14
C PRO A 87 -5.29 -6.44 -1.75
N ASP A 88 -4.84 -7.61 -1.28
CA ASP A 88 -4.07 -7.72 -0.02
C ASP A 88 -2.69 -7.05 -0.12
N ALA A 89 -2.01 -7.23 -1.26
CA ALA A 89 -0.73 -6.59 -1.53
C ALA A 89 -0.88 -5.06 -1.61
N LEU A 90 -1.91 -4.56 -2.31
CA LEU A 90 -2.19 -3.13 -2.42
C LEU A 90 -2.51 -2.52 -1.06
N GLN A 91 -3.36 -3.16 -0.26
CA GLN A 91 -3.68 -2.74 1.10
C GLN A 91 -2.41 -2.58 1.95
N SER A 92 -1.52 -3.57 1.87
CA SER A 92 -0.26 -3.57 2.62
C SER A 92 0.66 -2.43 2.19
N ALA A 93 0.74 -2.14 0.88
CA ALA A 93 1.51 -1.02 0.35
C ALA A 93 0.96 0.33 0.82
N ILE A 94 -0.36 0.51 0.79
CA ILE A 94 -1.02 1.73 1.28
C ILE A 94 -0.79 1.92 2.78
N ALA A 95 -0.88 0.85 3.57
CA ALA A 95 -0.65 0.91 5.01
C ALA A 95 0.78 1.33 5.36
N GLU A 96 1.78 0.76 4.67
CA GLU A 96 3.18 1.14 4.90
C GLU A 96 3.45 2.57 4.44
N LEU A 97 2.91 2.98 3.29
CA LEU A 97 3.01 4.36 2.81
C LEU A 97 2.44 5.34 3.84
N ASN A 98 1.22 5.11 4.31
CA ASN A 98 0.58 5.95 5.32
C ASN A 98 1.42 6.05 6.60
N LYS A 99 2.03 4.93 7.03
CA LYS A 99 2.87 4.90 8.22
C LYS A 99 4.14 5.74 8.06
N VAL A 100 4.82 5.65 6.91
CA VAL A 100 6.06 6.40 6.68
C VAL A 100 5.81 7.88 6.36
N THR A 101 4.65 8.22 5.79
CA THR A 101 4.29 9.62 5.48
C THR A 101 3.48 10.29 6.60
N PHE A 102 3.19 9.59 7.69
CA PHE A 102 2.39 10.16 8.78
C PHE A 102 3.13 11.34 9.42
N VAL A 103 2.51 12.53 9.34
CA VAL A 103 3.02 13.74 10.00
C VAL A 103 2.53 13.74 11.44
N SER A 104 3.42 13.40 12.38
CA SER A 104 3.10 13.30 13.82
C SER A 104 2.95 14.66 14.50
N SER A 105 3.58 15.70 13.95
CA SER A 105 3.52 17.06 14.44
C SER A 105 3.68 18.03 13.29
N PHE A 106 2.93 19.11 13.31
CA PHE A 106 3.04 20.21 12.37
C PHE A 106 2.92 21.52 13.13
N ASP A 107 3.61 22.55 12.66
CA ASP A 107 3.49 23.88 13.24
C ASP A 107 2.10 24.43 12.94
N ILE A 108 1.31 24.61 13.99
CA ILE A 108 -0.03 25.17 13.86
C ILE A 108 0.12 26.68 13.61
N ILE A 109 -0.06 27.10 12.36
CA ILE A 109 -0.15 28.52 12.04
C ILE A 109 -1.54 29.02 12.44
N THR A 110 -1.63 29.56 13.66
CA THR A 110 -2.82 30.32 14.09
C THR A 110 -2.61 31.79 13.76
N SER A 111 -3.57 32.40 13.07
CA SER A 111 -3.59 33.85 12.82
C SER A 111 -4.77 34.47 13.56
N PRO A 112 -4.58 35.57 14.30
CA PRO A 112 -5.68 36.28 14.95
C PRO A 112 -6.72 36.75 13.92
N ARG A 113 -8.01 36.67 14.29
CA ARG A 113 -9.14 37.10 13.43
C ARG A 113 -9.01 38.55 12.94
N SER A 114 -8.36 39.41 13.72
CA SER A 114 -8.08 40.80 13.39
C SER A 114 -7.19 40.98 12.15
N VAL A 115 -6.32 40.01 11.84
CA VAL A 115 -5.46 40.04 10.65
C VAL A 115 -6.28 39.80 9.37
N PHE A 116 -7.35 39.01 9.43
CA PHE A 116 -8.23 38.72 8.30
C PHE A 116 -9.17 39.88 7.92
N GLN A 117 -9.46 40.80 8.84
CA GLN A 117 -10.35 41.94 8.58
C GLN A 117 -9.66 43.11 7.86
N LYS A 118 -8.33 43.13 7.77
CA LYS A 118 -7.59 44.26 7.15
C LYS A 118 -7.74 44.35 5.63
N ASN A 119 -8.20 43.29 4.95
CA ASN A 119 -8.36 43.23 3.49
C ASN A 119 -9.81 42.93 3.04
N ARG A 120 -10.80 43.27 3.88
CA ARG A 120 -12.19 43.35 3.44
C ARG A 120 -12.61 44.82 3.50
N PHE A 121 -12.88 45.37 2.32
CA PHE A 121 -13.15 46.78 1.98
C PHE A 121 -11.90 47.63 1.73
#